data_AF-D6AIL5-F1
#
_entry.id   AF-D6AIL5-F1
#
_cell.length_a   1.000
_cell.length_b   1.000
_cell.length_c   1.000
_cell.angle_alpha   90.00
_cell.angle_beta   90.00
_cell.angle_gamma   90.00
#
_symmetry.space_group_name_H-M   'P 1'
#
loop_
_entity.id
_entity.type
_entity.pdbx_description
1 polymer ?
#
loop_
_entity_poly.entity_id
_entity_poly.type
_entity_poly.pdbx_seq_one_letter_code
_entity_poly.pdbx_strand_id
1 'polypeptide(L)'
;MRAPIGTFEDAAPAAERLDLLPAPVVAALTAGWGEFTAEQLVHVDSDPAVADTAVFAEHHGVELLDTSANCVVVAGKRGQDVTLAACVVLSRTRVDVNGAVRKHLGARKASFAPMDTAVGESGMEYGGITPIGLPAAWPLLLDPPSWTRNGS
;
A
#
# COMPACT_ATOMS: atom_id res chain seq x y z
N MET A 1 20.93 2.75 -7.11
CA MET A 1 21.18 1.36 -6.65
C MET A 1 20.25 0.41 -7.39
N ARG A 2 20.34 -0.92 -7.23
CA ARG A 2 19.31 -1.83 -7.78
C ARG A 2 18.21 -2.04 -6.75
N ALA A 3 16.95 -1.90 -7.16
CA ALA A 3 15.82 -2.28 -6.33
C ALA A 3 15.83 -3.81 -6.05
N PRO A 4 15.35 -4.26 -4.88
CA PRO A 4 15.32 -5.69 -4.55
C PRO A 4 14.30 -6.49 -5.38
N ILE A 5 13.31 -5.83 -5.96
CA ILE A 5 12.31 -6.38 -6.89
C ILE A 5 12.15 -5.44 -8.09
N GLY A 6 11.77 -5.97 -9.24
CA GLY A 6 11.60 -5.19 -10.47
C GLY A 6 12.89 -4.58 -11.02
N THR A 7 12.71 -3.78 -12.06
CA THR A 7 13.75 -3.05 -12.79
C THR A 7 13.32 -1.58 -12.88
N PHE A 8 14.03 -0.72 -12.15
CA PHE A 8 13.78 0.72 -12.07
C PHE A 8 15.05 1.47 -12.44
N GLU A 9 14.91 2.52 -13.25
CA GLU A 9 16.05 3.37 -13.65
C GLU A 9 16.50 4.28 -12.51
N ASP A 10 15.55 4.82 -11.72
CA ASP A 10 15.82 5.57 -10.49
C ASP A 10 15.36 4.78 -9.27
N ALA A 11 16.35 4.29 -8.51
CA ALA A 11 16.15 3.65 -7.23
C ALA A 11 17.23 4.10 -6.25
N ALA A 12 16.82 4.51 -5.05
CA ALA A 12 17.69 5.02 -3.98
C ALA A 12 17.11 4.66 -2.59
N PRO A 13 17.91 4.66 -1.52
CA PRO A 13 17.39 4.52 -0.16
C PRO A 13 16.36 5.62 0.12
N ALA A 14 15.27 5.31 0.81
CA ALA A 14 14.23 6.28 1.13
C ALA A 14 14.76 7.44 1.98
N ALA A 15 15.78 7.19 2.80
CA ALA A 15 16.53 8.20 3.56
C ALA A 15 17.12 9.33 2.68
N GLU A 16 17.45 9.05 1.42
CA GLU A 16 18.02 10.01 0.46
C GLU A 16 16.96 10.72 -0.39
N ARG A 17 15.68 10.36 -0.22
CA ARG A 17 14.54 10.82 -1.05
C ARG A 17 13.38 11.37 -0.21
N LEU A 18 13.63 11.73 1.05
CA LEU A 18 12.56 12.18 1.96
C LEU A 18 11.79 13.39 1.44
N ASP A 19 12.42 14.24 0.62
CA ASP A 19 11.80 15.40 -0.04
C ASP A 19 10.78 15.03 -1.13
N LEU A 20 10.84 13.80 -1.64
CA LEU A 20 9.89 13.27 -2.64
C LEU A 20 8.73 12.49 -2.00
N LEU A 21 8.81 12.20 -0.70
CA LEU A 21 7.81 11.37 -0.01
C LEU A 21 6.69 12.22 0.60
N PRO A 22 5.46 11.70 0.67
CA PRO A 22 4.38 12.35 1.40
C PRO A 22 4.77 12.59 2.86
N ALA A 23 4.39 13.73 3.42
CA ALA A 23 4.76 14.11 4.80
C ALA A 23 4.44 13.03 5.87
N PRO A 24 3.32 12.29 5.80
CA PRO A 24 3.05 11.19 6.74
C PRO A 24 4.05 10.03 6.63
N VAL A 25 4.52 9.73 5.42
CA VAL A 25 5.57 8.72 5.19
C VAL A 25 6.88 9.19 5.82
N VAL A 26 7.29 10.43 5.55
CA VAL A 26 8.52 11.02 6.13
C VAL A 26 8.49 10.98 7.66
N ALA A 27 7.35 11.35 8.26
CA ALA A 27 7.17 11.33 9.71
C ALA A 27 7.32 9.91 10.27
N ALA A 28 6.72 8.90 9.62
CA ALA A 28 6.84 7.51 10.06
C ALA A 28 8.26 6.97 9.92
N LEU A 29 8.96 7.29 8.84
CA LEU A 29 10.34 6.88 8.63
C LEU A 29 11.29 7.53 9.64
N THR A 30 11.05 8.80 9.99
CA THR A 30 11.86 9.53 10.98
C THR A 30 11.62 9.03 12.40
N ALA A 31 10.38 8.65 12.73
CA ALA A 31 10.01 8.11 14.04
C ALA A 31 10.40 6.62 14.21
N GLY A 32 10.72 5.93 13.12
CA GLY A 32 10.88 4.48 13.05
C GLY A 32 9.53 3.81 12.75
N TRP A 33 9.49 3.01 11.67
CA TRP A 33 8.29 2.29 11.25
C TRP A 33 8.45 0.79 11.52
N GLY A 34 7.90 0.34 12.66
CA GLY A 34 8.11 -1.02 13.14
C GLY A 34 9.59 -1.25 13.47
N GLU A 35 10.17 -2.31 12.90
CA GLU A 35 11.60 -2.63 13.05
C GLU A 35 12.45 -2.07 11.88
N PHE A 36 11.83 -1.39 10.91
CA PHE A 36 12.49 -0.93 9.70
C PHE A 36 12.93 0.53 9.79
N THR A 37 14.14 0.81 9.31
CA THR A 37 14.68 2.16 9.15
C THR A 37 14.55 2.65 7.70
N ALA A 38 14.68 3.97 7.50
CA ALA A 38 14.59 4.58 6.18
C ALA A 38 15.67 4.09 5.19
N GLU A 39 16.82 3.64 5.68
CA GLU A 39 17.92 3.10 4.89
C GLU A 39 17.64 1.68 4.37
N GLN A 40 16.75 0.94 5.04
CA GLN A 40 16.35 -0.41 4.63
C GLN A 40 15.22 -0.39 3.59
N LEU A 41 14.60 0.78 3.39
CA LEU A 41 13.54 0.99 2.42
C LEU A 41 14.11 1.64 1.17
N VAL A 42 13.66 1.18 0.02
CA VAL A 42 14.10 1.70 -1.28
C VAL A 42 12.93 2.48 -1.89
N HIS A 43 13.18 3.75 -2.20
CA HIS A 43 12.32 4.54 -3.07
C HIS A 43 12.64 4.18 -4.52
N VAL A 44 11.60 4.00 -5.32
CA VAL A 44 11.68 3.87 -6.78
C VAL A 44 10.80 4.93 -7.41
N ASP A 45 11.29 5.60 -8.46
CA ASP A 45 10.42 6.42 -9.30
C ASP A 45 9.65 5.48 -10.24
N SER A 46 8.33 5.60 -10.24
CA SER A 46 7.43 4.71 -10.98
C SER A 46 6.77 5.34 -12.20
N ASP A 47 7.13 6.58 -12.60
CA ASP A 47 6.49 7.38 -13.66
C ASP A 47 4.94 7.30 -13.68
N PRO A 48 4.21 8.36 -13.29
CA PRO A 48 2.74 8.35 -13.28
C PRO A 48 2.08 7.88 -14.60
N ALA A 49 2.76 7.99 -15.75
CA ALA A 49 2.25 7.50 -17.03
C ALA A 49 2.13 5.96 -17.13
N VAL A 50 2.87 5.20 -16.30
CA VAL A 50 2.86 3.73 -16.28
C VAL A 50 2.29 3.16 -14.97
N ALA A 51 1.61 3.97 -14.16
CA ALA A 51 1.12 3.58 -12.84
C ALA A 51 -0.03 2.55 -12.84
N ASP A 52 -0.68 2.28 -13.98
CA ASP A 52 -1.62 1.16 -14.08
C ASP A 52 -0.90 -0.15 -13.78
N THR A 53 -1.44 -0.98 -12.90
CA THR A 53 -0.74 -2.17 -12.40
C THR A 53 -0.27 -3.12 -13.50
N ALA A 54 -1.04 -3.28 -14.59
CA ALA A 54 -0.63 -4.16 -15.69
C ALA A 54 0.52 -3.54 -16.50
N VAL A 55 0.44 -2.24 -16.79
CA VAL A 55 1.48 -1.48 -17.51
C VAL A 55 2.75 -1.38 -16.66
N PHE A 56 2.61 -1.13 -15.36
CA PHE A 56 3.69 -1.08 -14.39
C PHE A 56 4.48 -2.38 -14.37
N ALA A 57 3.77 -3.53 -14.32
CA ALA A 57 4.42 -4.84 -14.35
C ALA A 57 5.05 -5.15 -15.72
N GLU A 58 4.42 -4.76 -16.82
CA GLU A 58 5.02 -4.92 -18.16
C GLU A 58 6.32 -4.12 -18.29
N HIS A 59 6.34 -2.90 -17.76
CA HIS A 59 7.48 -1.99 -17.87
C HIS A 59 8.62 -2.34 -16.90
N HIS A 60 8.29 -2.63 -15.64
CA HIS A 60 9.29 -2.81 -14.58
C HIS A 60 9.58 -4.27 -14.22
N GLY A 61 8.83 -5.24 -14.77
CA GLY A 61 9.05 -6.67 -14.52
C GLY A 61 7.77 -7.38 -14.11
N VAL A 62 7.41 -8.42 -14.88
CA VAL A 62 6.15 -9.16 -14.69
C VAL A 62 6.07 -9.87 -13.34
N GLU A 63 7.22 -10.17 -12.72
CA GLU A 63 7.32 -10.74 -11.38
C GLU A 63 6.78 -9.81 -10.28
N LEU A 64 6.63 -8.52 -10.57
CA LEU A 64 6.00 -7.57 -9.65
C LEU A 64 4.55 -7.93 -9.36
N LEU A 65 3.85 -8.64 -10.26
CA LEU A 65 2.50 -9.12 -9.97
C LEU A 65 2.43 -10.08 -8.77
N ASP A 66 3.53 -10.79 -8.48
CA ASP A 66 3.64 -11.75 -7.38
C ASP A 66 4.45 -11.24 -6.18
N THR A 67 5.25 -10.19 -6.36
CA THR A 67 6.17 -9.67 -5.34
C THR A 67 5.86 -8.26 -4.86
N SER A 68 4.96 -7.54 -5.55
CA SER A 68 4.45 -6.23 -5.13
C SER A 68 3.00 -6.33 -4.65
N ALA A 69 2.58 -5.31 -3.90
CA ALA A 69 1.25 -5.24 -3.33
C ALA A 69 0.68 -3.81 -3.45
N ASN A 70 -0.62 -3.73 -3.65
CA ASN A 70 -1.38 -2.49 -3.62
C ASN A 70 -1.86 -2.21 -2.19
N CYS A 71 -1.88 -0.94 -1.78
CA CYS A 71 -2.54 -0.50 -0.56
C CYS A 71 -3.78 0.32 -0.93
N VAL A 72 -4.95 -0.12 -0.47
CA VAL A 72 -6.24 0.53 -0.75
C VAL A 72 -7.00 0.79 0.53
N VAL A 73 -7.78 1.87 0.57
CA VAL A 73 -8.56 2.26 1.75
C VAL A 73 -10.01 1.79 1.61
N VAL A 74 -10.50 1.10 2.63
CA VAL A 74 -11.87 0.57 2.71
C VAL A 74 -12.60 1.23 3.86
N ALA A 75 -13.84 1.66 3.62
CA ALA A 75 -14.76 2.18 4.62
C ALA A 75 -15.79 1.11 5.01
N GLY A 76 -15.81 0.73 6.28
CA GLY A 76 -16.84 -0.08 6.90
C GLY A 76 -17.86 0.78 7.63
N LYS A 77 -19.16 0.53 7.44
CA LYS A 77 -20.24 1.26 8.10
C LYS A 77 -21.09 0.33 8.98
N ARG A 78 -21.34 0.72 10.23
CA ARG A 78 -22.30 0.10 11.15
C ARG A 78 -23.12 1.19 11.84
N GLY A 79 -24.42 1.27 11.55
CA GLY A 79 -25.23 2.38 12.05
C GLY A 79 -24.77 3.71 11.44
N GLN A 80 -24.44 4.68 12.30
CA GLN A 80 -23.84 5.95 11.88
C GLN A 80 -22.31 5.94 11.90
N ASP A 81 -21.70 4.91 12.52
CA ASP A 81 -20.25 4.82 12.64
C ASP A 81 -19.62 4.35 11.33
N VAL A 82 -18.52 5.01 10.96
CA VAL A 82 -17.66 4.66 9.83
C VAL A 82 -16.26 4.39 10.36
N THR A 83 -15.71 3.25 9.97
CA THR A 83 -14.32 2.86 10.27
C THR A 83 -13.57 2.72 8.96
N LEU A 84 -12.43 3.38 8.85
CA LEU A 84 -11.51 3.24 7.73
C LEU A 84 -10.45 2.19 8.05
N ALA A 85 -10.06 1.41 7.05
CA ALA A 85 -8.98 0.45 7.15
C ALA A 85 -8.15 0.47 5.87
N ALA A 86 -6.84 0.26 6.02
CA ALA A 86 -5.96 0.03 4.90
C ALA A 86 -5.86 -1.47 4.64
N CYS A 87 -5.97 -1.85 3.37
CA CYS A 87 -5.89 -3.23 2.93
C CYS A 87 -4.70 -3.34 1.98
N VAL A 88 -3.77 -4.23 2.32
CA VAL A 88 -2.61 -4.55 1.48
C VAL A 88 -2.83 -5.91 0.84
N VAL A 89 -2.78 -5.96 -0.48
CA VAL A 89 -3.08 -7.15 -1.27
C VAL A 89 -2.09 -7.26 -2.43
N LEU A 90 -1.74 -8.47 -2.85
CA LEU A 90 -0.84 -8.65 -4.00
C LEU A 90 -1.37 -7.93 -5.24
N SER A 91 -0.46 -7.44 -6.08
CA SER A 91 -0.80 -6.65 -7.26
C SER A 91 -1.72 -7.39 -8.24
N ARG A 92 -1.64 -8.73 -8.31
CA ARG A 92 -2.54 -9.56 -9.13
C ARG A 92 -3.88 -9.92 -8.47
N THR A 93 -4.10 -9.57 -7.21
CA THR A 93 -5.31 -9.93 -6.47
C THR A 93 -6.18 -8.71 -6.16
N ARG A 94 -7.44 -8.97 -5.82
CA ARG A 94 -8.40 -7.92 -5.45
C ARG A 94 -8.80 -8.11 -4.00
N VAL A 95 -8.89 -7.00 -3.26
CA VAL A 95 -9.38 -7.00 -1.88
C VAL A 95 -10.83 -7.51 -1.83
N ASP A 96 -11.09 -8.52 -1.00
CA ASP A 96 -12.45 -8.95 -0.68
C ASP A 96 -13.10 -8.00 0.34
N VAL A 97 -13.58 -6.86 -0.18
CA VAL A 97 -14.23 -5.81 0.60
C VAL A 97 -15.50 -6.32 1.28
N ASN A 98 -16.31 -7.12 0.57
CA ASN A 98 -17.65 -7.49 1.02
C ASN A 98 -17.66 -8.74 1.92
N GLY A 99 -16.67 -9.62 1.81
CA GLY A 99 -16.51 -10.78 2.68
C GLY A 99 -15.54 -10.47 3.81
N ALA A 100 -14.25 -10.70 3.56
CA ALA A 100 -13.17 -10.64 4.55
C ALA A 100 -13.11 -9.30 5.30
N VAL A 101 -13.00 -8.17 4.58
CA VAL A 101 -12.84 -6.86 5.23
C VAL A 101 -14.10 -6.45 5.99
N ARG A 102 -15.29 -6.58 5.37
CA ARG A 102 -16.57 -6.30 6.04
C ARG A 102 -16.71 -7.11 7.33
N LYS A 103 -16.34 -8.39 7.32
CA LYS A 103 -16.38 -9.26 8.50
C LYS A 103 -15.37 -8.80 9.55
N HIS A 104 -14.14 -8.49 9.15
CA HIS A 104 -13.08 -8.06 10.05
C HIS A 104 -13.44 -6.76 10.78
N LEU A 105 -13.95 -5.76 10.05
CA LEU A 105 -14.41 -4.49 10.64
C LEU A 105 -15.73 -4.64 11.40
N GLY A 106 -16.34 -5.83 11.39
CA GLY A 106 -17.70 -6.03 11.86
C GLY A 106 -18.64 -5.01 11.24
N ALA A 107 -18.55 -4.71 9.96
CA ALA A 107 -19.37 -3.69 9.32
C ALA A 107 -20.69 -4.29 8.81
N ARG A 108 -21.76 -3.47 8.73
CA ARG A 108 -23.00 -3.85 8.04
C ARG A 108 -22.87 -3.71 6.52
N LYS A 109 -22.13 -2.70 6.07
CA LYS A 109 -21.74 -2.45 4.67
C LYS A 109 -20.26 -2.09 4.63
N ALA A 110 -19.56 -2.52 3.58
CA ALA A 110 -18.21 -2.05 3.30
C ALA A 110 -18.12 -1.61 1.84
N SER A 111 -17.23 -0.66 1.55
CA SER A 111 -16.90 -0.21 0.20
C SER A 111 -15.48 0.35 0.20
N PHE A 112 -14.87 0.51 -0.97
CA PHE A 112 -13.72 1.41 -1.06
C PHE A 112 -14.09 2.79 -0.51
N ALA A 113 -13.16 3.42 0.20
CA ALA A 113 -13.35 4.77 0.69
C ALA A 113 -13.43 5.75 -0.50
N PRO A 114 -14.24 6.82 -0.39
CA PRO A 114 -14.20 7.89 -1.39
C PRO A 114 -12.79 8.45 -1.54
N MET A 115 -12.41 8.82 -2.78
CA MET A 115 -11.07 9.32 -3.08
C MET A 115 -10.66 10.48 -2.17
N ASP A 116 -11.52 11.49 -2.03
CA ASP A 116 -11.25 12.66 -1.17
C ASP A 116 -11.01 12.27 0.30
N THR A 117 -11.76 11.27 0.80
CA THR A 117 -11.55 10.73 2.15
C THR A 117 -10.23 9.99 2.25
N ALA A 118 -9.92 9.12 1.29
CA ALA A 118 -8.69 8.33 1.30
C ALA A 118 -7.46 9.24 1.24
N VAL A 119 -7.43 10.20 0.32
CA VAL A 119 -6.35 11.18 0.15
C VAL A 119 -6.27 12.12 1.36
N GLY A 120 -7.39 12.71 1.78
CA GLY A 120 -7.42 13.68 2.87
C GLY A 120 -6.98 13.10 4.21
N GLU A 121 -7.41 11.88 4.53
CA GLU A 121 -7.08 11.24 5.81
C GLU A 121 -5.71 10.55 5.80
N SER A 122 -5.26 10.02 4.66
CA SER A 122 -3.91 9.43 4.56
C SER A 122 -2.81 10.47 4.40
N GLY A 123 -3.14 11.67 3.88
CA GLY A 123 -2.16 12.67 3.46
C GLY A 123 -1.29 12.24 2.29
N MET A 124 -1.73 11.25 1.51
CA MET A 124 -1.04 10.70 0.34
C MET A 124 -1.89 10.86 -0.92
N GLU A 125 -1.24 10.78 -2.08
CA GLU A 125 -1.92 10.92 -3.37
C GLU A 125 -2.71 9.67 -3.77
N TYR A 126 -3.76 9.86 -4.57
CA TYR A 126 -4.52 8.73 -5.10
C TYR A 126 -3.65 7.85 -6.00
N GLY A 127 -3.71 6.54 -5.80
CA GLY A 127 -2.82 5.58 -6.47
C GLY A 127 -1.43 5.44 -5.83
N GLY A 128 -1.03 6.38 -4.96
CA GLY A 128 0.25 6.37 -4.23
C GLY A 128 0.11 6.11 -2.72
N ILE A 129 -1.06 5.67 -2.26
CA ILE A 129 -1.27 5.34 -0.84
C ILE A 129 -0.41 4.11 -0.49
N THR A 130 0.36 4.20 0.60
CA THR A 130 1.21 3.13 1.12
C THR A 130 0.80 2.76 2.55
N PRO A 131 1.19 1.58 3.08
CA PRO A 131 0.93 1.25 4.48
C PRO A 131 1.78 2.05 5.49
N ILE A 132 2.76 2.83 5.01
CA ILE A 132 3.72 3.55 5.85
C ILE A 132 3.16 4.93 6.18
N GLY A 133 3.05 5.27 7.46
CA GLY A 133 2.59 6.60 7.89
C GLY A 133 1.09 6.83 7.85
N LEU A 134 0.30 5.77 7.67
CA LEU A 134 -1.15 5.84 7.82
C LEU A 134 -1.58 6.15 9.27
N PRO A 135 -2.78 6.73 9.48
CA PRO A 135 -3.31 6.99 10.81
C PRO A 135 -3.34 5.72 11.68
N ALA A 136 -2.86 5.81 12.91
CA ALA A 136 -2.80 4.67 13.84
C ALA A 136 -4.19 4.06 14.18
N ALA A 137 -5.26 4.83 13.97
CA ALA A 137 -6.63 4.36 14.15
C ALA A 137 -7.11 3.41 13.03
N TRP A 138 -6.40 3.34 11.90
CA TRP A 138 -6.77 2.48 10.78
C TRP A 138 -6.18 1.09 10.99
N PRO A 139 -7.01 0.03 11.06
CA PRO A 139 -6.50 -1.32 10.98
C PRO A 139 -5.75 -1.51 9.65
N LEU A 140 -4.56 -2.13 9.72
CA LEU A 140 -3.83 -2.60 8.55
C LEU A 140 -4.15 -4.07 8.32
N LEU A 141 -4.90 -4.36 7.26
CA LEU A 141 -5.31 -5.70 6.88
C LEU A 141 -4.40 -6.21 5.77
N LEU A 142 -3.65 -7.27 6.05
CA LEU A 142 -2.79 -7.93 5.08
C LEU A 142 -3.50 -9.17 4.54
N ASP A 143 -3.67 -9.25 3.22
CA ASP A 143 -4.12 -10.49 2.57
C ASP A 143 -2.99 -11.53 2.71
N PRO A 144 -3.22 -12.69 3.38
CA PRO A 144 -2.18 -13.69 3.52
C PRO A 144 -1.75 -14.16 2.13
N PRO A 145 -0.43 -14.16 1.83
CA PRO A 145 0.02 -14.59 0.52
C PRO A 145 -0.39 -16.04 0.29
N SER A 146 -0.99 -16.32 -0.88
CA SER A 146 -1.32 -17.68 -1.32
C SER A 146 -0.05 -18.45 -1.75
N TRP A 147 1.06 -18.30 -1.03
CA TRP A 147 2.29 -19.02 -1.32
C TRP A 147 2.07 -20.49 -0.99
N THR A 148 1.59 -21.25 -1.97
CA THR A 148 1.88 -22.68 -2.00
C THR A 148 3.40 -22.78 -2.01
N ARG A 149 3.98 -23.19 -0.87
CA ARG A 149 5.37 -23.65 -0.82
C ARG A 149 5.52 -24.79 -1.82
N ASN A 150 5.90 -24.47 -3.05
CA ASN A 150 6.52 -25.46 -3.91
C ASN A 150 7.95 -25.67 -3.39
N GLY A 151 8.12 -26.77 -2.68
CA GLY A 151 9.41 -27.47 -2.55
C GLY A 151 10.39 -26.92 -1.53
N SER A 152 10.41 -27.56 -0.36
CA SER A 152 11.61 -28.24 0.18
C SER A 152 11.17 -29.25 1.22
#